data_AF-A0A2V9JAW7-F1
#
_entry.id   AF-A0A2V9JAW7-F1
#
_cell.length_a   1.000
_cell.length_b   1.000
_cell.length_c   1.000
_cell.angle_alpha   90.00
_cell.angle_beta   90.00
_cell.angle_gamma   90.00
#
_symmetry.space_group_name_H-M   'P 1'
#
loop_
_entity.id
_entity.type
_entity.pdbx_description
1 polymer ?
#
loop_
_entity_poly.entity_id
_entity_poly.type
_entity_poly.pdbx_seq_one_letter_code
_entity_poly.pdbx_strand_id
1 'polypeptide(L)'
;MGKVEPISATHFRCAVKGEVDQKGRNRQASWYYFRLDGAAGREITLDFVDLLGEYNFSSGELSIKKTTRPAFSYDNKTWQFFGDQEVQWDNLTTSLRLRFTPLKNRMWIAHVPPYTTRDLARLLAASGGSPYLHAEVV
;
A
#
# COMPACT_ATOMS: atom_id res chain seq x y z
N MET A 1 2.83 5.63 3.71
CA MET A 1 3.85 5.98 2.70
C MET A 1 5.02 6.68 3.41
N GLY A 2 6.25 6.58 2.89
CA GLY A 2 7.40 7.35 3.36
C GLY A 2 7.48 8.73 2.70
N LYS A 3 8.69 9.20 2.38
CA LYS A 3 8.92 10.47 1.67
C LYS A 3 8.24 10.44 0.29
N VAL A 4 7.57 11.52 -0.07
CA VAL A 4 6.98 11.71 -1.40
C VAL A 4 7.62 12.94 -2.04
N GLU A 5 8.22 12.74 -3.22
CA GLU A 5 8.90 13.78 -3.98
C GLU A 5 8.13 14.01 -5.29
N PRO A 6 7.59 15.22 -5.54
CA PRO A 6 7.01 15.54 -6.83
C PRO A 6 8.12 15.66 -7.89
N ILE A 7 7.99 14.90 -8.97
CA ILE A 7 8.84 15.01 -10.17
C ILE A 7 8.18 15.96 -11.18
N SER A 8 6.85 15.90 -11.29
CA SER A 8 6.03 16.83 -12.06
C SER A 8 4.64 16.95 -11.42
N ALA A 9 3.72 17.69 -12.05
CA ALA A 9 2.35 17.85 -11.54
C ALA A 9 1.57 16.53 -11.42
N THR A 10 1.94 15.50 -12.17
CA THR A 10 1.26 14.19 -12.18
C THR A 10 2.21 13.01 -11.96
N HIS A 11 3.48 13.27 -11.66
CA HIS A 11 4.49 12.23 -11.43
C HIS A 11 5.14 12.42 -10.07
N PHE A 12 5.08 11.37 -9.25
CA PHE A 12 5.63 11.38 -7.90
C PHE A 12 6.55 10.18 -7.70
N ARG A 13 7.67 10.43 -7.03
CA ARG A 13 8.51 9.38 -6.44
C ARG A 13 8.08 9.17 -4.99
N CYS A 14 7.73 7.95 -4.65
CA CYS A 14 7.15 7.57 -3.37
C CYS A 14 8.05 6.54 -2.70
N ALA A 15 8.84 6.97 -1.72
CA ALA A 15 9.60 6.04 -0.90
C ALA A 15 8.64 5.20 -0.05
N VAL A 16 8.75 3.87 -0.13
CA VAL A 16 8.07 3.01 0.84
C VAL A 16 8.76 3.23 2.20
N LYS A 17 8.04 3.32 3.31
CA LYS A 17 8.68 3.62 4.61
C LYS A 17 9.48 2.42 5.12
N GLY A 18 8.88 1.25 4.98
CA GLY A 18 9.33 0.02 5.61
C GLY A 18 9.14 0.01 7.12
N GLU A 19 9.13 -1.18 7.69
CA GLU A 19 8.97 -1.44 9.11
C GLU A 19 10.32 -1.86 9.69
N VAL A 20 10.63 -1.43 10.91
CA VAL A 20 11.85 -1.79 11.62
C VAL A 20 11.49 -2.54 12.89
N ASP A 21 12.41 -3.37 13.36
CA ASP A 21 12.27 -4.03 14.65
C ASP A 21 12.45 -3.04 15.83
N GLN A 22 12.28 -3.56 17.05
CA GLN A 22 12.44 -2.81 18.30
C GLN A 22 13.83 -2.17 18.50
N LYS A 23 14.85 -2.57 17.73
CA LYS A 23 16.22 -2.02 17.74
C LYS A 23 16.44 -1.00 16.62
N GLY A 24 15.41 -0.69 15.82
CA GLY A 24 15.51 0.17 14.64
C GLY A 24 16.23 -0.49 13.46
N ARG A 25 16.38 -1.83 13.47
CA ARG A 25 17.02 -2.63 12.40
C ARG A 25 15.96 -3.33 11.54
N ASN A 26 16.40 -4.09 10.54
CA ASN A 26 15.53 -4.92 9.70
C ASN A 26 14.44 -4.13 8.97
N ARG A 27 14.84 -3.08 8.24
CA ARG A 27 13.91 -2.22 7.51
C ARG A 27 13.29 -2.96 6.32
N GLN A 28 12.06 -3.47 6.45
CA GLN A 28 11.38 -4.21 5.38
C GLN A 28 10.28 -3.38 4.72
N ALA A 29 10.42 -3.06 3.42
CA ALA A 29 9.38 -2.41 2.61
C ALA A 29 8.30 -3.41 2.17
N SER A 30 7.47 -3.83 3.12
CA SER A 30 6.37 -4.76 2.91
C SER A 30 5.05 -4.06 2.64
N TRP A 31 4.76 -2.96 3.35
CA TRP A 31 3.42 -2.39 3.41
C TRP A 31 3.33 -0.91 3.01
N TYR A 32 2.23 -0.57 2.36
CA TYR A 32 1.78 0.81 2.16
C TYR A 32 0.26 0.84 2.03
N TYR A 33 -0.31 1.96 2.49
CA TYR A 33 -1.71 2.31 2.33
C TYR A 33 -1.81 3.84 2.39
N PHE A 34 -2.39 4.46 1.37
CA PHE A 34 -2.53 5.91 1.27
C PHE A 34 -3.71 6.31 0.39
N ARG A 35 -4.05 7.59 0.39
CA ARG A 35 -5.14 8.18 -0.38
C ARG A 35 -4.59 9.22 -1.35
N LEU A 36 -5.10 9.20 -2.57
CA LEU A 36 -4.92 10.18 -3.62
C LEU A 36 -6.19 11.04 -3.69
N ASP A 37 -6.05 12.36 -3.69
CA ASP A 37 -7.16 13.31 -3.82
C ASP A 37 -6.96 14.22 -5.04
N GLY A 38 -8.07 14.59 -5.70
CA GLY A 38 -8.11 15.57 -6.80
C GLY A 38 -7.57 15.09 -8.15
N ALA A 39 -7.37 13.79 -8.36
CA ALA A 39 -6.69 13.27 -9.55
C ALA A 39 -7.61 12.71 -10.66
N ALA A 40 -8.92 12.95 -10.59
CA ALA A 40 -9.86 12.41 -11.57
C ALA A 40 -9.52 12.85 -12.99
N GLY A 41 -9.58 11.90 -13.94
CA GLY A 41 -9.40 12.16 -15.37
C GLY A 41 -8.00 12.58 -15.79
N ARG A 42 -7.02 12.54 -14.88
CA ARG A 42 -5.61 12.87 -15.18
C ARG A 42 -4.77 11.62 -15.05
N GLU A 43 -3.89 11.38 -16.02
CA GLU A 43 -2.95 10.29 -15.92
C GLU A 43 -1.92 10.60 -14.82
N ILE A 44 -1.76 9.67 -13.88
CA ILE A 44 -0.86 9.77 -12.73
C ILE A 44 0.22 8.71 -12.84
N THR A 45 1.45 9.11 -12.54
CA THR A 45 2.61 8.21 -12.41
C THR A 45 3.11 8.21 -10.96
N LEU A 46 3.20 7.04 -10.36
CA LEU A 46 3.80 6.85 -9.02
C LEU A 46 4.95 5.85 -9.11
N ASP A 47 6.16 6.29 -8.76
CA ASP A 47 7.33 5.41 -8.67
C ASP A 47 7.56 4.99 -7.23
N PHE A 48 7.31 3.73 -6.90
CA PHE A 48 7.59 3.18 -5.58
C PHE A 48 9.07 2.79 -5.51
N VAL A 49 9.80 3.49 -4.65
CA VAL A 49 11.25 3.37 -4.48
C VAL A 49 11.62 2.97 -3.05
N ASP A 50 12.92 2.80 -2.81
CA ASP A 50 13.48 2.34 -1.54
C ASP A 50 12.89 0.98 -1.13
N LEU A 51 12.78 0.06 -2.10
CA LEU A 51 12.16 -1.25 -1.89
C LEU A 51 13.11 -2.25 -1.25
N LEU A 52 14.42 -2.13 -1.52
CA LEU A 52 15.41 -2.97 -0.87
C LEU A 52 15.50 -2.64 0.61
N GLY A 53 15.57 -3.68 1.42
CA GLY A 53 15.53 -3.59 2.87
C GLY A 53 16.56 -4.48 3.54
N GLU A 54 16.48 -4.52 4.86
CA GLU A 54 17.23 -5.47 5.69
C GLU A 54 16.22 -6.43 6.34
N TYR A 55 16.57 -7.70 6.44
CA TYR A 55 15.83 -8.69 7.24
C TYR A 55 16.82 -9.70 7.85
N ASN A 56 16.65 -10.00 9.13
CA ASN A 56 17.58 -10.82 9.92
C ASN A 56 19.06 -10.46 9.69
N PHE A 57 19.40 -9.17 9.74
CA PHE A 57 20.77 -8.65 9.55
C PHE A 57 21.40 -8.96 8.19
N SER A 58 20.58 -9.36 7.22
CA SER A 58 20.98 -9.63 5.83
C SER A 58 20.21 -8.72 4.89
N SER A 59 20.70 -8.58 3.65
CA SER A 59 19.88 -7.95 2.60
C SER A 59 18.57 -8.73 2.50
N GLY A 60 17.46 -8.04 2.77
CA GLY A 60 16.15 -8.68 2.82
C GLY A 60 15.63 -8.99 1.42
N GLU A 61 14.85 -10.06 1.29
CA GLU A 61 14.12 -10.30 0.04
C GLU A 61 13.12 -9.17 -0.24
N LEU A 62 12.91 -8.89 -1.52
CA LEU A 62 11.95 -7.91 -1.97
C LEU A 62 10.52 -8.39 -1.69
N SER A 63 9.86 -7.75 -0.72
CA SER A 63 8.44 -7.96 -0.46
C SER A 63 7.56 -7.34 -1.56
N ILE A 64 8.02 -6.25 -2.17
CA ILE A 64 7.43 -5.64 -3.37
C ILE A 64 8.32 -6.01 -4.55
N LYS A 65 7.76 -6.73 -5.52
CA LYS A 65 8.49 -7.36 -6.64
C LYS A 65 7.75 -7.17 -7.95
N LYS A 66 8.34 -7.64 -9.06
CA LYS A 66 7.76 -7.59 -10.41
C LYS A 66 6.32 -8.12 -10.51
N THR A 67 5.97 -9.12 -9.71
CA THR A 67 4.64 -9.73 -9.68
C THR A 67 3.66 -9.02 -8.75
N THR A 68 4.10 -8.03 -7.98
CA THR A 68 3.22 -7.24 -7.12
C THR A 68 2.25 -6.45 -8.00
N ARG A 69 0.96 -6.56 -7.68
CA ARG A 69 -0.10 -5.71 -8.22
C ARG A 69 -0.74 -5.00 -7.04
N PRO A 70 -0.55 -3.68 -6.89
CA PRO A 70 -1.16 -2.95 -5.79
C PRO A 70 -2.68 -2.98 -5.90
N ALA A 71 -3.37 -2.91 -4.76
CA ALA A 71 -4.82 -2.80 -4.72
C ALA A 71 -5.24 -1.33 -4.69
N PHE A 72 -6.38 -1.02 -5.30
CA PHE A 72 -7.02 0.28 -5.20
C PHE A 72 -8.51 0.18 -4.88
N SER A 73 -9.05 1.26 -4.34
CA SER A 73 -10.48 1.40 -4.04
C SER A 73 -10.93 2.85 -4.15
N TYR A 74 -12.16 3.07 -4.62
CA TYR A 74 -12.78 4.39 -4.68
C TYR A 74 -13.67 4.70 -3.48
N ASP A 75 -14.01 3.71 -2.65
CA ASP A 75 -14.92 3.85 -1.50
C ASP A 75 -14.32 3.31 -0.20
N ASN A 76 -13.07 2.84 -0.25
CA ASN A 76 -12.33 2.22 0.83
C ASN A 76 -13.01 0.95 1.38
N LYS A 77 -13.80 0.25 0.55
CA LYS A 77 -14.53 -0.97 0.91
C LYS A 77 -14.39 -2.04 -0.17
N THR A 78 -14.65 -1.68 -1.42
CA THR A 78 -14.51 -2.56 -2.58
C THR A 78 -13.16 -2.31 -3.22
N TRP A 79 -12.34 -3.36 -3.29
CA TRP A 79 -10.97 -3.28 -3.76
C TRP A 79 -10.80 -4.05 -5.07
N GLN A 80 -9.94 -3.52 -5.93
CA GLN A 80 -9.51 -4.12 -7.19
C GLN A 80 -7.99 -4.06 -7.27
N PHE A 81 -7.37 -4.91 -8.07
CA PHE A 81 -5.94 -4.85 -8.32
C PHE A 81 -5.67 -4.12 -9.63
N PHE A 82 -4.58 -3.35 -9.68
CA PHE A 82 -4.06 -2.81 -10.94
C PHE A 82 -3.69 -3.96 -11.88
N GLY A 83 -3.93 -3.77 -13.18
CA GLY A 83 -3.58 -4.73 -14.24
C GLY A 83 -2.15 -4.57 -14.75
N ASP A 84 -1.72 -5.48 -15.61
CA ASP A 84 -0.37 -5.51 -16.17
C ASP A 84 0.00 -4.27 -17.01
N GLN A 85 -1.00 -3.57 -17.55
CA GLN A 85 -0.77 -2.35 -18.33
C GLN A 85 -0.46 -1.14 -17.43
N GLU A 86 -0.90 -1.18 -16.18
CA GLU A 86 -0.78 -0.07 -15.22
C GLU A 86 0.46 -0.22 -14.34
N VAL A 87 1.06 -1.42 -14.29
CA VAL A 87 2.18 -1.74 -13.40
C VAL A 87 3.41 -2.12 -14.20
N GLN A 88 4.51 -1.40 -13.96
CA GLN A 88 5.80 -1.65 -14.59
C GLN A 88 6.86 -1.86 -13.50
N TRP A 89 7.76 -2.80 -13.74
CA TRP A 89 8.89 -3.07 -12.85
C TRP A 89 10.19 -2.69 -13.53
N ASP A 90 11.01 -1.93 -12.83
CA ASP A 90 12.35 -1.55 -13.27
C ASP A 90 13.40 -2.34 -12.46
N ASN A 91 14.11 -3.24 -13.16
CA ASN A 91 15.17 -4.05 -12.55
C ASN A 91 16.44 -3.25 -12.25
N LEU A 92 16.71 -2.17 -12.99
CA LEU A 92 17.91 -1.37 -12.80
C LEU A 92 17.80 -0.53 -11.52
N THR A 93 16.63 0.07 -11.30
CA THR A 93 16.38 0.91 -10.13
C THR A 93 15.72 0.18 -8.97
N THR A 94 15.33 -1.09 -9.15
CA THR A 94 14.55 -1.87 -8.17
C THR A 94 13.33 -1.08 -7.70
N SER A 95 12.47 -0.70 -8.66
CA SER A 95 11.29 0.12 -8.42
C SER A 95 10.05 -0.42 -9.12
N LEU A 96 8.89 -0.10 -8.54
CA LEU A 96 7.58 -0.42 -9.10
C LEU A 96 6.89 0.88 -9.52
N ARG A 97 6.64 1.03 -10.82
CA ARG A 97 5.91 2.17 -11.38
C ARG A 97 4.44 1.81 -11.55
N LEU A 98 3.58 2.69 -11.07
CA LEU A 98 2.16 2.72 -11.41
C LEU A 98 1.89 3.85 -12.39
N ARG A 99 1.18 3.57 -13.47
CA ARG A 99 0.67 4.56 -14.43
C ARG A 99 -0.80 4.28 -14.73
N PHE A 100 -1.68 5.18 -14.33
CA PHE A 100 -3.13 4.97 -14.39
C PHE A 100 -3.90 6.30 -14.45
N THR A 101 -5.16 6.26 -14.85
CA THR A 101 -6.06 7.43 -14.85
C THR A 101 -7.23 7.20 -13.89
N PRO A 102 -7.27 7.89 -12.73
CA PRO A 102 -8.35 7.72 -11.76
C PRO A 102 -9.71 8.16 -12.33
N LEU A 103 -10.75 7.36 -12.07
CA LEU A 103 -12.13 7.67 -12.46
C LEU A 103 -12.80 8.66 -11.50
N LYS A 104 -12.35 8.71 -10.25
CA LYS A 104 -12.89 9.61 -9.21
C LYS A 104 -11.78 10.38 -8.54
N ASN A 105 -12.15 11.52 -7.94
CA ASN A 105 -11.20 12.41 -7.30
C ASN A 105 -10.52 11.78 -6.09
N ARG A 106 -11.17 10.83 -5.43
CA ARG A 106 -10.63 10.16 -4.25
C ARG A 106 -10.42 8.68 -4.54
N MET A 107 -9.20 8.21 -4.31
CA MET A 107 -8.81 6.83 -4.53
C MET A 107 -7.83 6.41 -3.44
N TRP A 108 -8.03 5.25 -2.85
CA TRP A 108 -7.08 4.62 -1.95
C TRP A 108 -6.24 3.62 -2.71
N ILE A 109 -4.96 3.52 -2.36
CA ILE A 109 -4.01 2.56 -2.92
C ILE A 109 -3.31 1.86 -1.76
N ALA A 110 -3.21 0.54 -1.82
CA ALA A 110 -2.60 -0.30 -0.79
C ALA A 110 -1.80 -1.45 -1.41
N HIS A 111 -0.93 -2.08 -0.63
CA HIS A 111 -0.21 -3.27 -1.07
C HIS A 111 -1.18 -4.43 -1.36
N VAL A 112 -2.07 -4.72 -0.41
CA VAL A 112 -3.28 -5.56 -0.57
C VAL A 112 -4.44 -4.88 0.16
N PRO A 113 -5.71 -5.30 -0.04
CA PRO A 113 -6.85 -4.72 0.66
C PRO A 113 -6.63 -4.70 2.18
N PRO A 114 -6.65 -3.52 2.84
CA PRO A 114 -6.38 -3.40 4.25
C PRO A 114 -7.57 -3.91 5.08
N TYR A 115 -7.25 -4.50 6.23
CA TYR A 115 -8.20 -4.69 7.32
C TYR A 115 -7.90 -3.63 8.39
N THR A 116 -8.77 -2.64 8.54
CA THR A 116 -8.51 -1.50 9.42
C THR A 116 -9.06 -1.72 10.84
N THR A 117 -8.62 -0.91 11.80
CA THR A 117 -9.21 -0.90 13.15
C THR A 117 -10.71 -0.58 13.14
N ARG A 118 -11.19 0.17 12.14
CA ARG A 118 -12.62 0.40 11.91
C ARG A 118 -13.34 -0.87 11.46
N ASP A 119 -12.70 -1.71 10.68
CA ASP A 119 -13.27 -3.00 10.26
C ASP A 119 -13.29 -3.98 11.44
N LEU A 120 -12.24 -4.00 12.25
CA LEU A 120 -12.23 -4.74 13.52
C LEU A 120 -13.37 -4.29 14.44
N ALA A 121 -13.53 -2.98 14.66
CA ALA A 121 -14.61 -2.45 15.50
C ALA A 121 -16.00 -2.85 14.98
N ARG A 122 -16.20 -2.86 13.65
CA ARG A 122 -17.46 -3.31 13.02
C ARG A 122 -17.71 -4.80 13.26
N LEU A 123 -16.67 -5.62 13.11
CA LEU A 123 -16.75 -7.07 13.35
C LEU A 123 -17.12 -7.35 14.82
N LEU A 124 -16.46 -6.69 15.76
CA LEU A 124 -16.73 -6.86 17.20
C LEU A 124 -18.15 -6.42 17.54
N ALA A 125 -18.61 -5.27 17.03
CA ALA A 125 -19.97 -4.80 17.25
C ALA A 125 -21.04 -5.75 16.68
N ALA A 126 -20.81 -6.33 15.50
CA ALA A 126 -21.71 -7.32 14.90
C ALA A 126 -21.75 -8.64 15.68
N SER A 127 -20.67 -8.94 16.42
CA SER A 127 -20.49 -10.20 17.15
C SER A 127 -21.05 -10.16 18.58
N GLY A 128 -21.23 -8.98 19.17
CA GLY A 128 -21.54 -8.79 20.59
C GLY A 128 -22.89 -9.34 21.08
N GLY A 129 -23.81 -9.69 20.16
CA GLY A 129 -25.09 -10.31 20.51
C GLY A 129 -25.09 -11.84 20.43
N SER A 130 -23.98 -12.48 20.04
CA SER A 130 -23.92 -13.93 19.86
C SER A 130 -23.78 -14.64 21.21
N PRO A 131 -24.66 -15.59 21.56
CA PRO A 131 -24.51 -16.39 22.78
C PRO A 131 -23.29 -17.34 22.72
N TYR A 132 -22.65 -17.45 21.55
CA TYR A 132 -21.50 -18.32 21.30
C TYR A 132 -20.16 -17.57 21.34
N LEU A 133 -20.16 -16.25 21.53
CA LEU A 133 -18.95 -15.43 21.52
C LEU A 133 -18.73 -14.77 22.87
N HIS A 134 -17.52 -14.93 23.40
CA HIS A 134 -17.04 -14.23 24.59
C HIS A 134 -15.89 -13.30 24.16
N ALA A 135 -15.99 -12.03 24.51
CA ALA A 135 -14.94 -11.04 24.24
C ALA A 135 -14.16 -10.75 25.52
N GLU A 136 -12.86 -10.96 25.47
CA GLU A 136 -11.92 -10.64 26.54
C GLU A 136 -10.85 -9.68 26.01
N VAL A 137 -10.49 -8.67 26.79
CA VAL A 137 -9.41 -7.74 26.45
C VAL A 137 -8.12 -8.29 27.05
N VAL A 138 -7.13 -8.54 26.20
CA VAL A 138 -5.81 -9.12 26.56
C VAL A 138 -4.73 -8.05 26.53
#